data_AF-A0A226DVA8-F1
#
_entry.id   AF-A0A226DVA8-F1
#
_cell.length_a   1.000
_cell.length_b   1.000
_cell.length_c   1.000
_cell.angle_alpha   90.00
_cell.angle_beta   90.00
_cell.angle_gamma   90.00
#
_symmetry.space_group_name_H-M   'P 1'
#
loop_
_entity.id
_entity.type
_entity.pdbx_description
1 polymer ?
#
loop_
_entity_poly.entity_id
_entity_poly.type
_entity_poly.pdbx_seq_one_letter_code
_entity_poly.pdbx_strand_id
1 'polypeptide(L)'
;MKGNSMKFLFERNSTHFYLRRFEANIFQDPWSFTDMASPTYEHMDVELDDFIATPIGHSYTCEDQVVIKDGWERTVYLGDGGNQSYFEAFRENRPNQTDFSPGT
;
A
#
# COMPACT_ATOMS: atom_id res chain seq x y z
N MET A 1 -6.97 -18.47 13.63
CA MET A 1 -5.64 -18.36 13.00
C MET A 1 -5.05 -17.02 13.37
N LYS A 2 -3.79 -16.97 13.77
CA LYS A 2 -3.05 -15.70 13.84
C LYS A 2 -2.73 -15.33 12.40
N GLY A 3 -3.22 -14.18 11.94
CA GLY A 3 -3.10 -13.76 10.55
C GLY A 3 -2.44 -12.40 10.45
N ASN A 4 -1.67 -12.22 9.40
CA ASN A 4 -1.16 -10.92 9.00
C ASN A 4 -2.27 -10.18 8.25
N SER A 5 -2.37 -8.88 8.43
CA SER A 5 -3.29 -8.04 7.67
C SER A 5 -2.59 -6.78 7.16
N MET A 6 -3.03 -6.33 5.99
CA MET A 6 -2.67 -5.03 5.43
C MET A 6 -3.96 -4.35 4.97
N LYS A 7 -4.07 -3.06 5.24
CA LYS A 7 -5.22 -2.25 4.86
C LYS A 7 -4.72 -0.95 4.23
N PHE A 8 -5.23 -0.68 3.05
CA PHE A 8 -5.00 0.53 2.29
C PHE A 8 -6.29 1.35 2.31
N LEU A 9 -6.22 2.59 2.77
CA LEU A 9 -7.34 3.52 2.73
C LEU A 9 -7.07 4.56 1.66
N PHE A 10 -7.82 4.46 0.57
CA PHE A 10 -7.81 5.46 -0.49
C PHE A 10 -8.88 6.50 -0.22
N GLU A 11 -8.55 7.76 -0.48
CA GLU A 11 -9.48 8.88 -0.51
C GLU A 11 -9.40 9.57 -1.86
N ARG A 12 -10.39 10.42 -2.15
CA ARG A 12 -10.39 11.24 -3.36
C ARG A 12 -10.99 12.61 -3.13
N ASN A 13 -10.54 13.56 -3.93
CA ASN A 13 -11.28 14.80 -4.18
C ASN A 13 -12.03 14.69 -5.52
N SER A 14 -12.42 15.82 -6.13
CA SER A 14 -13.15 15.83 -7.40
C SER A 14 -12.31 15.44 -8.62
N THR A 15 -10.99 15.42 -8.52
CA THR A 15 -10.08 15.21 -9.67
C THR A 15 -9.06 14.10 -9.46
N HIS A 16 -8.64 13.81 -8.22
CA HIS A 16 -7.59 12.84 -7.90
C HIS A 16 -8.01 11.90 -6.77
N PHE A 17 -7.43 10.70 -6.78
CA PHE A 17 -7.36 9.81 -5.63
C PHE A 17 -5.95 9.80 -5.04
N TYR A 18 -5.83 9.40 -3.77
CA TYR A 18 -4.56 9.25 -3.06
C TYR A 18 -4.68 8.14 -2.00
N LEU A 19 -3.56 7.54 -1.61
CA LEU A 19 -3.49 6.66 -0.45
C LEU A 19 -3.36 7.54 0.80
N ARG A 20 -4.44 7.63 1.58
CA ARG A 20 -4.50 8.47 2.77
C ARG A 20 -3.89 7.79 4.00
N ARG A 21 -4.06 6.47 4.10
CA ARG A 21 -3.60 5.71 5.27
C ARG A 21 -3.21 4.31 4.90
N PHE A 22 -2.14 3.83 5.54
CA PHE A 22 -1.70 2.45 5.50
C PHE A 22 -1.66 1.87 6.90
N GLU A 23 -2.27 0.70 7.08
CA GLU A 23 -2.24 -0.05 8.32
C GLU A 23 -1.76 -1.48 8.05
N ALA A 24 -0.86 -1.99 8.88
CA ALA A 24 -0.42 -3.38 8.84
C ALA A 24 -0.35 -3.96 10.25
N ASN A 25 -0.78 -5.22 10.36
CA ASN A 25 -0.60 -6.03 11.56
C ASN A 25 0.16 -7.28 11.16
N ILE A 26 1.38 -7.43 11.65
CA ILE A 26 2.26 -8.55 11.34
C ILE A 26 2.41 -9.41 12.60
N PHE A 27 1.95 -10.65 12.52
CA PHE A 27 2.26 -11.65 13.53
C PHE A 27 3.69 -12.13 13.31
N GLN A 28 4.56 -11.85 14.27
CA GLN A 28 5.94 -12.27 14.26
C GLN A 28 6.09 -13.47 15.17
N ASP A 29 6.44 -14.62 14.61
CA ASP A 29 6.76 -15.83 15.36
C ASP A 29 8.26 -16.15 15.26
N PRO A 30 8.86 -16.80 16.28
CA PRO A 30 10.28 -17.14 16.28
C PRO A 30 10.74 -18.08 15.15
N TRP A 31 9.83 -18.74 14.44
CA TRP A 31 10.19 -19.59 13.30
C TRP A 31 10.43 -18.75 12.03
N SER A 32 9.63 -17.70 11.83
CA SER A 32 9.79 -16.75 10.72
C SER A 32 10.72 -15.57 11.06
N PHE A 33 10.81 -15.19 12.33
CA PHE A 33 11.60 -14.06 12.86
C PHE A 33 12.57 -14.59 13.94
N THR A 34 13.70 -15.15 13.51
CA THR A 34 14.60 -15.95 14.36
C THR A 34 15.25 -15.20 15.51
N ASP A 35 15.24 -13.86 15.47
CA ASP A 35 15.82 -13.01 16.50
C ASP A 35 14.85 -12.75 17.67
N MET A 36 13.67 -13.35 17.65
CA MET A 36 12.63 -13.18 18.66
C MET A 36 12.56 -14.32 19.68
N ALA A 37 12.44 -13.97 20.96
CA ALA A 37 12.28 -14.95 22.04
C ALA A 37 10.84 -15.46 22.20
N SER A 38 9.84 -14.66 21.81
CA SER A 38 8.42 -14.99 21.91
C SER A 38 7.63 -14.34 20.78
N PRO A 39 6.48 -14.93 20.38
CA PRO A 39 5.67 -14.34 19.33
C PRO A 39 5.05 -13.01 19.76
N THR A 40 5.04 -12.03 18.87
CA THR A 40 4.41 -10.72 19.08
C THR A 40 3.57 -10.29 17.88
N TYR A 41 2.79 -9.23 18.06
CA TYR A 41 2.20 -8.49 16.94
C TYR A 41 2.92 -7.16 16.78
N GLU A 42 3.39 -6.90 15.58
CA GLU A 42 3.86 -5.60 15.18
C GLU A 42 2.75 -4.86 14.42
N HIS A 43 2.44 -3.65 14.89
CA HIS A 43 1.39 -2.81 14.32
C HIS A 43 1.99 -1.54 13.73
N MET A 44 1.76 -1.32 12.44
CA MET A 44 2.13 -0.11 11.72
C MET A 44 0.86 0.61 11.28
N ASP A 45 0.79 1.91 11.56
CA ASP A 45 -0.35 2.77 11.22
C ASP A 45 0.17 4.15 10.83
N VAL A 46 0.02 4.49 9.55
CA VAL A 46 0.65 5.66 8.94
C VAL A 46 -0.40 6.46 8.19
N GLU A 47 -0.55 7.73 8.58
CA GLU A 47 -1.26 8.74 7.80
C GLU A 47 -0.30 9.31 6.75
N LEU A 48 -0.78 9.41 5.51
CA LEU A 48 -0.02 9.78 4.34
C LEU A 48 -0.69 10.99 3.69
N ASP A 49 0.07 12.05 3.45
CA ASP A 49 -0.42 13.29 2.85
C ASP A 49 -0.22 13.24 1.34
N ASP A 50 -1.33 13.22 0.58
CA ASP A 50 -1.39 13.19 -0.89
C ASP A 50 -0.47 12.12 -1.54
N PHE A 51 -0.20 11.03 -0.83
CA PHE A 51 0.68 9.98 -1.31
C PHE A 51 0.06 9.24 -2.49
N ILE A 52 0.87 8.99 -3.53
CA ILE A 52 0.47 8.43 -4.83
C ILE A 52 -0.72 9.15 -5.49
N ALA A 53 -0.85 10.47 -5.26
CA ALA A 53 -1.91 11.29 -5.85
C ALA A 53 -1.98 11.12 -7.37
N THR A 54 -3.14 10.69 -7.86
CA THR A 54 -3.33 10.29 -9.26
C THR A 54 -4.70 10.75 -9.76
N PRO A 55 -4.81 11.30 -10.99
CA PRO A 55 -6.09 11.67 -11.57
C PRO A 55 -7.10 10.52 -11.63
N ILE A 56 -8.37 10.81 -11.39
CA ILE A 56 -9.45 9.82 -11.56
C ILE A 56 -9.51 9.38 -13.02
N GLY A 57 -9.59 8.07 -13.26
CA GLY A 57 -9.55 7.48 -14.60
C GLY A 57 -8.13 7.24 -15.14
N HIS A 58 -7.11 7.43 -14.31
CA HIS A 58 -5.72 7.03 -14.54
C HIS A 58 -5.25 6.05 -13.46
N SER A 59 -4.10 5.43 -13.69
CA SER A 59 -3.44 4.58 -12.69
C SER A 59 -2.12 5.22 -12.26
N TYR A 60 -1.82 5.15 -10.97
CA TYR A 60 -0.49 5.48 -10.48
C TYR A 60 0.47 4.44 -11.02
N THR A 61 1.61 4.89 -11.58
CA THR A 61 2.69 4.00 -11.98
C THR A 61 4.02 4.42 -11.38
N CYS A 62 4.76 3.45 -10.86
CA CYS A 62 6.13 3.67 -10.40
C CYS A 62 6.99 2.51 -10.85
N GLU A 63 8.06 2.80 -11.60
CA GLU A 63 9.04 1.79 -12.02
C GLU A 63 9.88 1.31 -10.83
N ASP A 64 10.04 2.16 -9.82
CA ASP A 64 10.71 1.85 -8.56
C ASP A 64 9.74 1.34 -7.49
N GLN A 65 10.27 0.96 -6.34
CA GLN A 65 9.48 0.58 -5.17
C GLN A 65 8.80 1.80 -4.55
N VAL A 66 7.51 1.67 -4.23
CA VAL A 66 6.80 2.63 -3.39
C VAL A 66 7.13 2.33 -1.94
N VAL A 67 7.70 3.31 -1.24
CA VAL A 67 8.21 3.13 0.13
C VAL A 67 7.33 3.88 1.12
N ILE A 68 6.73 3.14 2.05
CA ILE A 68 5.97 3.70 3.18
C ILE A 68 6.79 3.54 4.45
N LYS A 69 7.02 4.65 5.15
CA LYS A 69 7.75 4.69 6.43
C LYS A 69 6.83 5.27 7.49
N ASP A 70 6.89 4.71 8.70
CA ASP A 70 6.10 5.19 9.85
C ASP A 70 6.84 6.22 10.71
N GLY A 71 8.02 6.66 10.28
CA GLY A 71 8.89 7.59 11.01
C GLY A 71 9.82 6.92 12.04
N TRP A 72 9.72 5.60 12.23
CA TRP A 72 10.66 4.79 13.01
C TRP A 72 11.55 3.98 12.06
N GLU A 73 11.91 2.76 12.43
CA GLU A 73 12.73 1.85 11.61
C GLU A 73 11.88 0.93 10.70
N ARG A 74 10.55 1.13 10.66
CA ARG A 74 9.65 0.24 9.94
C ARG A 74 9.39 0.78 8.55
N THR A 75 9.68 -0.06 7.57
CA THR A 75 9.55 0.28 6.15
C THR A 75 8.77 -0.81 5.44
N VAL A 76 7.73 -0.40 4.71
CA VAL A 76 6.99 -1.26 3.79
C VAL A 76 7.33 -0.86 2.37
N TYR A 77 7.75 -1.84 1.59
CA TYR A 77 8.03 -1.69 0.17
C TYR A 77 6.86 -2.30 -0.59
N LEU A 78 6.22 -1.51 -1.46
CA LEU A 78 5.23 -2.00 -2.40
C LEU A 78 5.89 -2.04 -3.78
N GLY A 79 5.90 -3.23 -4.38
CA GLY A 79 6.65 -3.53 -5.61
C GLY A 79 7.89 -4.38 -5.33
N ASP A 80 8.40 -5.05 -6.36
CA ASP A 80 9.56 -5.95 -6.25
C ASP A 80 10.87 -5.30 -6.75
N GLY A 81 10.85 -4.02 -7.11
CA GLY A 81 12.02 -3.27 -7.58
C GLY A 81 12.54 -3.69 -8.96
N GLY A 82 11.80 -4.53 -9.68
CA GLY A 82 12.07 -4.89 -11.08
C GLY A 82 10.84 -4.81 -11.98
N ASN A 83 9.63 -4.77 -11.39
CA ASN A 83 8.36 -4.59 -12.08
C ASN A 83 7.67 -3.30 -11.63
N GLN A 84 7.01 -2.66 -12.58
CA GLN A 84 6.25 -1.44 -12.36
C GLN A 84 5.06 -1.71 -11.44
N SER A 85 4.92 -0.91 -10.38
CA SER A 85 3.80 -0.96 -9.45
C SER A 85 2.63 -0.15 -10.00
N TYR A 86 1.42 -0.71 -9.91
CA TYR A 86 0.18 -0.08 -10.39
C TYR A 86 -0.82 0.07 -9.24
N PHE A 87 -1.34 1.27 -9.05
CA PHE A 87 -2.48 1.51 -8.17
C PHE A 87 -3.58 2.26 -8.90
N GLU A 88 -4.81 1.83 -8.72
CA GLU A 88 -5.97 2.56 -9.23
C GLU A 88 -7.13 2.41 -8.25
N ALA A 89 -7.79 3.53 -7.94
CA ALA A 89 -8.96 3.59 -7.09
C ALA A 89 -10.04 4.47 -7.72
N PHE A 90 -11.29 4.26 -7.29
CA PHE A 90 -12.44 5.08 -7.70
C PHE A 90 -12.69 5.16 -9.22
N ARG A 91 -12.44 4.06 -9.94
CA ARG A 91 -12.73 3.97 -11.38
C ARG A 91 -14.20 4.26 -11.67
N GLU A 92 -14.44 5.18 -12.60
CA GLU A 92 -15.79 5.55 -13.06
C GLU A 92 -16.06 4.96 -14.45
N ASN A 93 -17.33 4.63 -14.72
CA ASN A 93 -17.85 4.30 -16.06
C ASN A 93 -17.31 3.03 -16.77
N ARG A 94 -16.62 2.11 -16.08
CA ARG A 94 -16.18 0.82 -16.65
C ARG A 94 -16.29 -0.37 -15.69
N PRO A 95 -17.50 -0.76 -15.27
CA PRO A 95 -17.69 -2.01 -14.53
C PRO A 95 -17.24 -3.18 -15.43
N ASN A 96 -16.43 -4.10 -14.88
CA ASN A 96 -15.93 -5.33 -15.52
C ASN A 96 -14.65 -5.25 -16.37
N GLN A 97 -13.98 -4.10 -16.45
CA GLN A 97 -12.63 -4.06 -17.04
C GLN A 97 -11.59 -4.45 -15.99
N THR A 98 -10.71 -5.40 -16.31
CA THR A 98 -9.65 -5.89 -15.40
C THR A 98 -8.32 -5.18 -15.60
N ASP A 99 -8.09 -4.58 -16.76
CA ASP A 99 -6.85 -3.86 -17.06
C ASP A 99 -6.82 -2.51 -16.34
N PHE A 100 -5.62 -2.01 -16.06
CA PHE A 100 -5.37 -0.68 -15.53
C PHE A 100 -5.68 0.40 -16.57
N SER A 101 -6.09 1.57 -16.09
CA SER A 101 -6.19 2.79 -16.89
C SER A 101 -4.79 3.28 -17.31
N PRO A 102 -4.67 4.26 -18.23
CA PRO A 102 -3.36 4.80 -18.60
C PRO A 102 -2.58 5.30 -17.38
N GLY A 103 -1.31 4.92 -17.30
CA GLY A 103 -0.42 5.29 -16.21
C GLY A 103 -0.08 6.78 -16.17
N THR A 104 0.19 7.28 -14.97
CA THR A 104 0.80 8.59 -14.69
C THR A 104 2.04 8.44 -13.84
#